data_AF-A0A850CCI9-F1
#
_entry.id   AF-A0A850CCI9-F1
#
_cell.length_a   1.000
_cell.length_b   1.000
_cell.length_c   1.000
_cell.angle_alpha   90.00
_cell.angle_beta   90.00
_cell.angle_gamma   90.00
#
_symmetry.space_group_name_H-M   'P 1'
#
loop_
_entity.id
_entity.type
_entity.pdbx_description
1 polymer ?
#
loop_
_entity_poly.entity_id
_entity_poly.type
_entity_poly.pdbx_seq_one_letter_code
_entity_poly.pdbx_strand_id
1 'polypeptide(L)'
;MTRSWAVLKRLLVGEPFASGRGSSLVLSKRYAIPLLAVNPISSIAYAPEQVFLVLGVAGTAAYALSPWTGLAVAAVMVAVIASYRYTVQAYPGGGGDYRVVTANFGPGAGRLAAAALVLDYILTVAVSTAAAVAALDALMPGLHPWREWLAAAAIALLAAFNLRGLRVSGRVAAAVTVAFVAGVAAIVLTGLARLAAGEDLTASAAPAPADEAEWTSAALFLLCARAFAAGSVAVTGVETFTTRVRFFRPPRGRNAAAAITTVGAATVALFIGTVVLAFLVRAQGPEARGYPLLAQLSDAVFGASPAVLWPVMLATAGV
;
A
#
# COMPACT_ATOMS: atom_id res chain seq x y z
N MET A 1 -13.38 40.20 -1.84
CA MET A 1 -13.91 38.93 -1.26
C MET A 1 -14.61 39.26 0.05
N THR A 2 -15.89 38.95 0.19
CA THR A 2 -16.72 39.38 1.33
C THR A 2 -16.20 38.81 2.64
N ARG A 3 -16.28 39.59 3.75
CA ARG A 3 -15.85 39.16 5.10
C ARG A 3 -16.46 37.80 5.49
N SER A 4 -17.69 37.53 5.07
CA SER A 4 -18.40 36.27 5.31
C SER A 4 -17.71 35.06 4.67
N TRP A 5 -17.19 35.21 3.44
CA TRP A 5 -16.43 34.16 2.76
C TRP A 5 -15.08 33.90 3.44
N ALA A 6 -14.41 34.95 3.93
CA ALA A 6 -13.16 34.81 4.68
C ALA A 6 -13.35 34.11 6.03
N VAL A 7 -14.46 34.37 6.72
CA VAL A 7 -14.84 33.69 7.98
C VAL A 7 -15.21 32.23 7.71
N LEU A 8 -16.04 31.95 6.69
CA LEU A 8 -16.39 30.59 6.29
C LEU A 8 -15.14 29.79 5.88
N LYS A 9 -14.24 30.41 5.10
CA LYS A 9 -12.95 29.82 4.73
C LYS A 9 -12.08 29.57 5.96
N ARG A 10 -11.99 30.48 6.93
CA ARG A 10 -11.24 30.27 8.17
C ARG A 10 -11.85 29.17 9.06
N LEU A 11 -13.17 29.04 9.06
CA LEU A 11 -13.87 28.04 9.86
C LEU A 11 -13.74 26.63 9.25
N LEU A 12 -13.75 26.52 7.93
CA LEU A 12 -13.53 25.27 7.20
C LEU A 12 -12.05 24.88 7.11
N VAL A 13 -11.19 25.79 6.65
CA VAL A 13 -9.79 25.55 6.28
C VAL A 13 -8.81 25.85 7.43
N GLY A 14 -9.21 26.61 8.45
CA GLY A 14 -8.30 27.08 9.50
C GLY A 14 -7.53 28.34 9.12
N GLU A 15 -6.63 28.79 10.00
CA GLU A 15 -5.78 29.94 9.73
C GLU A 15 -4.66 29.60 8.74
N PRO A 16 -4.33 30.49 7.79
CA PRO A 16 -3.20 30.28 6.90
C PRO A 16 -1.90 30.10 7.69
N PHE A 17 -1.24 28.97 7.54
CA PHE A 17 0.08 28.73 8.11
C PHE A 17 1.14 28.71 7.01
N ALA A 18 2.27 29.37 7.24
CA ALA A 18 3.37 29.36 6.28
C ALA A 18 3.96 27.94 6.18
N SER A 19 3.95 27.36 4.98
CA SER A 19 4.56 26.07 4.64
C SER A 19 6.08 26.01 4.92
N GLY A 20 6.71 27.17 5.15
CA GLY A 20 8.13 27.31 5.52
C GLY A 20 8.48 27.00 6.98
N ARG A 21 7.51 26.72 7.88
CA ARG A 21 7.79 26.38 9.30
C ARG A 21 7.82 24.86 9.58
N GLY A 22 8.26 24.07 8.60
CA GLY A 22 8.63 22.67 8.81
C GLY A 22 10.04 22.63 9.39
N SER A 23 10.14 22.49 10.72
CA SER A 23 11.38 22.40 11.48
C SER A 23 12.47 21.60 10.77
N SER A 24 13.70 22.11 10.83
CA SER A 24 14.99 21.47 10.59
C SER A 24 15.26 20.22 11.45
N LEU A 25 14.25 19.40 11.72
CA LEU A 25 14.35 18.19 12.50
C LEU A 25 14.94 17.09 11.62
N VAL A 26 16.23 16.91 11.78
CA VAL A 26 16.98 15.82 11.18
C VAL A 26 16.74 14.56 12.04
N LEU A 27 15.95 13.64 11.50
CA LEU A 27 15.56 12.40 12.17
C LEU A 27 16.67 11.35 12.04
N SER A 28 16.95 10.65 13.13
CA SER A 28 17.77 9.43 13.08
C SER A 28 17.03 8.31 12.32
N LYS A 29 17.77 7.34 11.78
CA LYS A 29 17.22 6.19 11.04
C LYS A 29 16.03 5.52 11.75
N ARG A 30 16.11 5.35 13.08
CA ARG A 30 15.08 4.70 13.91
C ARG A 30 13.71 5.40 13.89
N TYR A 31 13.69 6.72 13.74
CA TYR A 31 12.45 7.52 13.71
C TYR A 31 12.04 7.88 12.27
N ALA A 32 13.02 8.04 11.38
CA ALA A 32 12.78 8.31 9.97
C ALA A 32 12.15 7.12 9.26
N ILE A 33 12.59 5.89 9.56
CA ILE A 33 12.06 4.68 8.90
C ILE A 33 10.57 4.51 9.14
N PRO A 34 10.05 4.39 10.38
CA PRO A 34 8.62 4.15 10.58
C PRO A 34 7.75 5.27 10.00
N LEU A 35 8.21 6.52 10.06
CA LEU A 35 7.48 7.67 9.53
C LEU A 35 7.43 7.72 8.00
N LEU A 36 8.48 7.24 7.33
CA LEU A 36 8.59 7.26 5.87
C LEU A 36 8.13 5.95 5.22
N ALA A 37 8.17 4.86 5.98
CA ALA A 37 7.81 3.53 5.52
C ALA A 37 6.30 3.30 5.44
N VAL A 38 5.49 4.17 6.05
CA VAL A 38 4.02 4.06 6.02
C VAL A 38 3.51 3.85 4.60
N ASN A 39 3.92 4.71 3.66
CA ASN A 39 3.42 4.71 2.29
C ASN A 39 3.80 3.44 1.48
N PRO A 40 5.08 3.01 1.43
CA PRO A 40 5.41 1.76 0.72
C PRO A 40 4.99 0.49 1.46
N ILE A 41 4.61 0.56 2.74
CA ILE A 41 4.11 -0.60 3.48
C ILE A 41 2.59 -0.71 3.31
N SER A 42 1.86 0.42 3.28
CA SER A 42 0.41 0.41 3.11
C SER A 42 -0.02 -0.21 1.79
N SER A 43 0.79 -0.12 0.73
CA SER A 43 0.51 -0.78 -0.56
C SER A 43 0.38 -2.30 -0.45
N ILE A 44 0.98 -2.94 0.55
CA ILE A 44 0.83 -4.39 0.81
C ILE A 44 -0.58 -4.75 1.27
N ALA A 45 -1.34 -3.80 1.82
CA ALA A 45 -2.71 -4.04 2.24
C ALA A 45 -3.63 -4.41 1.08
N TYR A 46 -3.36 -3.89 -0.12
CA TYR A 46 -4.25 -3.99 -1.28
C TYR A 46 -3.56 -4.53 -2.55
N ALA A 47 -2.25 -4.39 -2.71
CA ALA A 47 -1.57 -4.77 -3.95
C ALA A 47 -1.59 -6.29 -4.24
N PRO A 48 -1.36 -7.19 -3.26
CA PRO A 48 -1.49 -8.62 -3.50
C PRO A 48 -2.90 -8.98 -3.99
N GLU A 49 -3.92 -8.38 -3.40
CA GLU A 49 -5.33 -8.59 -3.77
C GLU A 49 -5.60 -8.27 -5.24
N GLN A 50 -4.98 -7.23 -5.81
CA GLN A 50 -5.18 -6.85 -7.21
C GLN A 50 -4.74 -7.95 -8.19
N VAL A 51 -3.73 -8.75 -7.84
CA VAL A 51 -3.30 -9.90 -8.67
C VAL A 51 -4.42 -10.93 -8.73
N PHE A 52 -5.02 -11.26 -7.59
CA PHE A 52 -6.12 -12.23 -7.51
C PHE A 52 -7.39 -11.70 -8.17
N LEU A 53 -7.74 -10.43 -7.93
CA LEU A 53 -8.91 -9.81 -8.57
C LEU A 53 -8.86 -9.90 -10.10
N VAL A 54 -7.73 -9.55 -10.71
CA VAL A 54 -7.63 -9.60 -12.17
C VAL A 54 -7.65 -11.04 -12.68
N LEU A 55 -6.95 -11.96 -12.03
CA LEU A 55 -6.94 -13.36 -12.45
C LEU A 55 -8.31 -14.03 -12.26
N GLY A 56 -9.07 -13.64 -11.23
CA GLY A 56 -10.40 -14.15 -10.93
C GLY A 56 -11.41 -13.98 -12.07
N VAL A 57 -11.21 -12.97 -12.93
CA VAL A 57 -12.03 -12.75 -14.15
C VAL A 57 -12.00 -13.95 -15.09
N ALA A 58 -10.89 -14.70 -15.14
CA ALA A 58 -10.79 -15.92 -15.95
C ALA A 58 -11.20 -17.20 -15.22
N GLY A 59 -11.77 -17.06 -14.02
CA GLY A 59 -12.17 -18.17 -13.19
C GLY A 59 -11.02 -18.76 -12.39
N THR A 60 -11.33 -19.85 -11.71
CA THR A 60 -10.54 -20.35 -10.57
C THR A 60 -9.25 -21.03 -11.01
N ALA A 61 -9.23 -21.57 -12.23
CA ALA A 61 -8.03 -22.16 -12.85
C ALA A 61 -6.92 -21.11 -13.04
N ALA A 62 -7.27 -19.84 -13.31
CA ALA A 62 -6.30 -18.78 -13.53
C ALA A 62 -5.52 -18.41 -12.25
N TYR A 63 -6.02 -18.72 -11.05
CA TYR A 63 -5.28 -18.51 -9.81
C TYR A 63 -4.00 -19.33 -9.71
N ALA A 64 -3.87 -20.42 -10.50
CA ALA A 64 -2.60 -21.16 -10.64
C ALA A 64 -1.45 -20.29 -11.17
N LEU A 65 -1.77 -19.18 -11.85
CA LEU A 65 -0.80 -18.22 -12.38
C LEU A 65 -0.41 -17.15 -11.34
N SER A 66 -1.15 -17.02 -10.23
CA SER A 66 -0.91 -15.99 -9.22
C SER A 66 0.51 -16.00 -8.62
N PRO A 67 1.18 -17.14 -8.35
CA PRO A 67 2.55 -17.12 -7.84
C PRO A 67 3.55 -16.61 -8.89
N TRP A 68 3.34 -16.94 -10.17
CA TRP A 68 4.19 -16.50 -11.27
C TRP A 68 4.03 -15.00 -11.53
N THR A 69 2.80 -14.50 -11.54
CA THR A 69 2.53 -13.06 -11.62
C THR A 69 3.10 -12.32 -10.42
N GLY A 70 2.93 -12.86 -9.20
CA GLY A 70 3.50 -12.31 -7.98
C GLY A 70 5.03 -12.25 -8.00
N LEU A 71 5.69 -13.30 -8.53
CA LEU A 71 7.13 -13.32 -8.71
C LEU A 71 7.60 -12.25 -9.71
N ALA A 72 6.88 -12.06 -10.82
CA ALA A 72 7.17 -11.01 -11.78
C ALA A 72 7.05 -9.61 -11.15
N VAL A 73 5.98 -9.36 -10.37
CA VAL A 73 5.81 -8.11 -9.62
C VAL A 73 6.96 -7.91 -8.62
N ALA A 74 7.31 -8.94 -7.86
CA ALA A 74 8.41 -8.88 -6.89
C ALA A 74 9.76 -8.59 -7.56
N ALA A 75 10.02 -9.14 -8.76
CA ALA A 75 11.22 -8.82 -9.53
C ALA A 75 11.29 -7.33 -9.89
N VAL A 76 10.18 -6.73 -10.30
CA VAL A 76 10.10 -5.28 -10.55
C VAL A 76 10.27 -4.48 -9.26
N MET A 77 9.65 -4.90 -8.15
CA MET A 77 9.87 -4.26 -6.85
C MET A 77 11.36 -4.23 -6.49
N VAL A 78 12.07 -5.35 -6.61
CA VAL A 78 13.51 -5.43 -6.33
C VAL A 78 14.31 -4.50 -7.24
N ALA A 79 14.02 -4.50 -8.55
CA ALA A 79 14.68 -3.63 -9.52
C ALA A 79 14.47 -2.14 -9.19
N VAL A 80 13.25 -1.76 -8.83
CA VAL A 80 12.88 -0.39 -8.49
C VAL A 80 13.51 0.03 -7.16
N ILE A 81 13.50 -0.82 -6.13
CA ILE A 81 14.18 -0.58 -4.85
C ILE A 81 15.69 -0.39 -5.07
N ALA A 82 16.32 -1.22 -5.91
CA ALA A 82 17.74 -1.11 -6.24
C ALA A 82 18.05 0.21 -6.97
N SER A 83 17.21 0.60 -7.93
CA SER A 83 17.30 1.88 -8.64
C SER A 83 17.20 3.06 -7.67
N TYR A 84 16.18 3.06 -6.81
CA TYR A 84 15.97 4.12 -5.82
C TYR A 84 17.08 4.22 -4.79
N ARG A 85 17.67 3.09 -4.39
CA ARG A 85 18.85 3.03 -3.52
C ARG A 85 20.04 3.79 -4.13
N TYR A 86 20.26 3.67 -5.44
CA TYR A 86 21.28 4.43 -6.15
C TYR A 86 20.91 5.92 -6.25
N THR A 87 19.66 6.21 -6.60
CA THR A 87 19.15 7.58 -6.75
C THR A 87 19.33 8.42 -5.49
N VAL A 88 19.01 7.90 -4.30
CA VAL A 88 19.19 8.67 -3.04
C VAL A 88 20.64 8.94 -2.67
N GLN A 89 21.57 8.13 -3.18
CA GLN A 89 23.01 8.34 -2.98
C GLN A 89 23.55 9.40 -3.93
N ALA A 90 23.13 9.39 -5.20
CA ALA A 90 23.50 10.39 -6.19
C ALA A 90 22.85 11.76 -5.92
N TYR A 91 21.65 11.78 -5.32
CA TYR A 91 20.85 12.98 -5.09
C TYR A 91 20.54 13.22 -3.60
N PRO A 92 21.56 13.41 -2.74
CA PRO A 92 21.40 13.53 -1.28
C PRO A 92 20.63 14.80 -0.84
N GLY A 93 20.44 15.76 -1.76
CA GLY A 93 19.62 16.94 -1.55
C GLY A 93 18.11 16.69 -1.57
N GLY A 94 17.62 15.47 -1.81
CA GLY A 94 16.19 15.12 -1.87
C GLY A 94 15.51 15.41 -3.22
N GLY A 95 14.30 15.98 -3.23
CA GLY A 95 13.69 16.53 -4.45
C GLY A 95 12.99 15.53 -5.38
N GLY A 96 13.05 14.24 -5.07
CA GLY A 96 12.27 13.19 -5.75
C GLY A 96 12.58 13.07 -7.24
N ASP A 97 11.72 12.35 -7.94
CA ASP A 97 11.92 11.99 -9.34
C ASP A 97 11.89 13.21 -10.25
N TYR A 98 11.10 14.23 -9.90
CA TYR A 98 11.09 15.52 -10.59
C TYR A 98 12.50 16.09 -10.75
N ARG A 99 13.30 16.15 -9.67
CA ARG A 99 14.65 16.73 -9.74
C ARG A 99 15.58 15.85 -10.55
N VAL A 100 15.50 14.54 -10.37
CA VAL A 100 16.35 13.57 -11.08
C VAL A 100 16.08 13.65 -12.59
N VAL A 101 14.82 13.61 -13.01
CA VAL A 101 14.43 13.69 -14.42
C VAL A 101 14.79 15.06 -15.01
N THR A 102 14.51 16.15 -14.30
CA THR A 102 14.85 17.51 -14.78
C THR A 102 16.34 17.69 -15.00
N ALA A 103 17.17 17.16 -14.09
CA ALA A 103 18.62 17.28 -14.18
C ALA A 103 19.25 16.48 -15.33
N ASN A 104 18.63 15.35 -15.74
CA ASN A 104 19.19 14.46 -16.76
C ASN A 104 18.54 14.61 -18.14
N PHE A 105 17.25 14.93 -18.20
CA PHE A 105 16.44 14.97 -19.43
C PHE A 105 15.85 16.36 -19.72
N GLY A 106 16.15 17.34 -18.87
CA GLY A 106 15.73 18.72 -19.04
C GLY A 106 14.32 19.05 -18.52
N PRO A 107 13.92 20.33 -18.57
CA PRO A 107 12.70 20.81 -17.92
C PRO A 107 11.39 20.22 -18.49
N GLY A 108 11.38 19.86 -19.78
CA GLY A 108 10.22 19.26 -20.44
C GLY A 108 9.84 17.91 -19.81
N ALA A 109 10.80 16.98 -19.76
CA ALA A 109 10.63 15.69 -19.11
C ALA A 109 10.36 15.83 -17.60
N GLY A 110 11.01 16.82 -16.96
CA GLY A 110 10.75 17.16 -15.57
C GLY A 110 9.28 17.50 -15.30
N ARG A 111 8.64 18.33 -16.14
CA ARG A 111 7.21 18.67 -16.00
C ARG A 111 6.32 17.44 -16.15
N LEU A 112 6.64 16.52 -17.05
CA LEU A 112 5.90 15.27 -17.20
C LEU A 112 6.01 14.41 -15.94
N ALA A 113 7.20 14.26 -15.37
CA ALA A 113 7.40 13.57 -14.10
C ALA A 113 6.63 14.22 -12.94
N ALA A 114 6.58 15.56 -12.89
CA ALA A 114 5.80 16.27 -11.90
C ALA A 114 4.28 16.02 -12.05
N ALA A 115 3.76 16.03 -13.28
CA ALA A 115 2.36 15.75 -13.55
C ALA A 115 1.98 14.31 -13.16
N ALA A 116 2.85 13.34 -13.48
CA ALA A 116 2.66 11.96 -13.07
C ALA A 116 2.64 11.80 -11.53
N LEU A 117 3.56 12.48 -10.81
CA LEU A 117 3.58 12.46 -9.34
C LEU A 117 2.32 13.08 -8.70
N VAL A 118 1.74 14.12 -9.31
CA VAL A 118 0.48 14.70 -8.81
C VAL A 118 -0.67 13.69 -8.96
N LEU A 119 -0.76 13.01 -10.10
CA LEU A 119 -1.76 11.96 -10.31
C LEU A 119 -1.55 10.80 -9.34
N ASP A 120 -0.31 10.37 -9.15
CA ASP A 120 0.06 9.32 -8.20
C ASP A 120 -0.41 9.66 -6.77
N TYR A 121 -0.19 10.90 -6.30
CA TYR A 121 -0.67 11.30 -4.98
C TYR A 121 -2.19 11.34 -4.86
N ILE A 122 -2.92 11.76 -5.89
CA ILE A 122 -4.39 11.76 -5.89
C ILE A 122 -4.91 10.32 -5.83
N LEU A 123 -4.37 9.44 -6.68
CA LEU A 123 -4.75 8.04 -6.75
C LEU A 123 -4.38 7.28 -5.47
N THR A 124 -3.21 7.55 -4.90
CA THR A 124 -2.76 6.93 -3.64
C THR A 124 -3.74 7.20 -2.50
N VAL A 125 -4.21 8.44 -2.34
CA VAL A 125 -5.20 8.78 -1.31
C VAL A 125 -6.53 8.07 -1.57
N ALA A 126 -6.99 8.04 -2.83
CA ALA A 126 -8.24 7.38 -3.19
C ALA A 126 -8.19 5.86 -2.92
N VAL A 127 -7.15 5.18 -3.41
CA VAL A 127 -6.97 3.73 -3.26
C VAL A 127 -6.76 3.35 -1.79
N SER A 128 -5.91 4.07 -1.06
CA SER A 128 -5.66 3.77 0.36
C SER A 128 -6.93 3.96 1.21
N THR A 129 -7.72 5.00 0.94
CA THR A 129 -8.98 5.21 1.68
C THR A 129 -10.02 4.14 1.34
N ALA A 130 -10.11 3.72 0.08
CA ALA A 130 -10.99 2.62 -0.32
C ALA A 130 -10.59 1.30 0.35
N ALA A 131 -9.29 0.99 0.41
CA ALA A 131 -8.77 -0.18 1.10
C ALA A 131 -9.03 -0.12 2.61
N ALA A 132 -8.88 1.04 3.24
CA ALA A 132 -9.18 1.23 4.66
C ALA A 132 -10.67 1.00 4.96
N VAL A 133 -11.57 1.54 4.13
CA VAL A 133 -13.01 1.29 4.27
C VAL A 133 -13.35 -0.18 4.03
N ALA A 134 -12.68 -0.86 3.09
CA ALA A 134 -12.86 -2.29 2.88
C ALA A 134 -12.40 -3.13 4.09
N ALA A 135 -11.32 -2.74 4.76
CA ALA A 135 -10.88 -3.37 6.01
C ALA A 135 -11.89 -3.14 7.16
N LEU A 136 -12.52 -1.97 7.25
CA LEU A 136 -13.58 -1.71 8.22
C LEU A 136 -14.88 -2.46 7.90
N ASP A 137 -15.25 -2.55 6.61
CA ASP A 137 -16.40 -3.34 6.14
C ASP A 137 -16.23 -4.82 6.52
N ALA A 138 -15.00 -5.33 6.48
CA ALA A 138 -14.69 -6.70 6.90
C ALA A 138 -14.97 -6.96 8.39
N LEU A 139 -14.86 -5.93 9.24
CA LEU A 139 -15.16 -6.04 10.67
C LEU A 139 -16.64 -5.82 10.97
N MET A 140 -17.30 -4.95 10.19
CA MET A 140 -18.68 -4.53 10.39
C MET A 140 -19.44 -4.55 9.05
N PRO A 141 -20.00 -5.71 8.65
CA PRO A 141 -20.69 -5.87 7.36
C PRO A 141 -21.88 -4.91 7.14
N GLY A 142 -22.42 -4.33 8.21
CA GLY A 142 -23.44 -3.27 8.11
C GLY A 142 -22.96 -1.98 7.43
N LEU A 143 -21.65 -1.80 7.22
CA LEU A 143 -21.08 -0.68 6.48
C LEU A 143 -21.15 -0.85 4.96
N HIS A 144 -21.40 -2.07 4.46
CA HIS A 144 -21.31 -2.39 3.04
C HIS A 144 -22.11 -1.44 2.11
N PRO A 145 -23.36 -1.06 2.43
CA PRO A 145 -24.14 -0.14 1.61
C PRO A 145 -23.60 1.30 1.58
N TRP A 146 -22.75 1.66 2.53
CA TRP A 146 -22.25 3.02 2.76
C TRP A 146 -20.79 3.21 2.34
N ARG A 147 -20.12 2.18 1.82
CA ARG A 147 -18.66 2.19 1.57
C ARG A 147 -18.19 3.38 0.75
N GLU A 148 -18.89 3.70 -0.33
CA GLU A 148 -18.56 4.82 -1.22
C GLU A 148 -18.66 6.16 -0.48
N TRP A 149 -19.75 6.35 0.28
CA TRP A 149 -19.98 7.54 1.09
C TRP A 149 -18.97 7.67 2.23
N LEU A 150 -18.62 6.57 2.89
CA LEU A 150 -17.61 6.52 3.94
C LEU A 150 -16.23 6.86 3.39
N ALA A 151 -15.86 6.33 2.21
CA ALA A 151 -14.60 6.66 1.56
C ALA A 151 -14.54 8.14 1.17
N ALA A 152 -15.59 8.67 0.55
CA ALA A 152 -15.68 10.09 0.20
C ALA A 152 -15.61 11.00 1.43
N ALA A 153 -16.33 10.64 2.50
CA ALA A 153 -16.32 11.36 3.78
C ALA A 153 -14.93 11.32 4.43
N ALA A 154 -14.26 10.15 4.44
CA ALA A 154 -12.91 10.02 4.96
C ALA A 154 -11.90 10.88 4.20
N ILE A 155 -11.96 10.93 2.86
CA ILE A 155 -11.14 11.83 2.04
C ILE A 155 -11.43 13.30 2.39
N ALA A 156 -12.71 13.69 2.51
CA ALA A 156 -13.08 15.05 2.87
C ALA A 156 -12.58 15.44 4.28
N LEU A 157 -12.65 14.52 5.24
CA LEU A 157 -12.15 14.70 6.60
C LEU A 157 -10.62 14.80 6.63
N LEU A 158 -9.91 13.93 5.90
CA LEU A 158 -8.46 14.00 5.74
C LEU A 158 -8.04 15.32 5.08
N ALA A 159 -8.76 15.77 4.06
CA ALA A 159 -8.53 17.07 3.43
C ALA A 159 -8.74 18.20 4.45
N ALA A 160 -9.84 18.21 5.20
CA ALA A 160 -10.11 19.21 6.24
C ALA A 160 -9.04 19.20 7.35
N PHE A 161 -8.59 18.01 7.78
CA PHE A 161 -7.53 17.84 8.77
C PHE A 161 -6.19 18.42 8.30
N ASN A 162 -5.80 18.11 7.06
CA ASN A 162 -4.58 18.63 6.43
C ASN A 162 -4.65 20.14 6.21
N LEU A 163 -5.80 20.66 5.78
CA LEU A 163 -6.03 22.09 5.59
C LEU A 163 -5.94 22.85 6.92
N ARG A 164 -6.43 22.28 8.03
CA ARG A 164 -6.30 22.85 9.38
C ARG A 164 -4.89 22.75 9.96
N GLY A 165 -3.95 22.10 9.27
CA GLY A 165 -2.57 21.93 9.72
C GLY A 165 -2.43 21.02 10.94
N LEU A 166 -3.44 20.19 11.21
CA LEU A 166 -3.37 19.21 12.29
C LEU A 166 -2.29 18.19 11.95
N ARG A 167 -1.47 17.82 12.94
CA ARG A 167 -0.39 16.84 12.76
C ARG A 167 -0.70 15.60 13.58
N VAL A 168 -0.76 14.46 12.91
CA VAL A 168 -0.76 13.16 13.60
C VAL A 168 0.59 13.00 14.29
N SER A 169 0.57 12.59 15.56
CA SER A 169 1.79 12.30 16.31
C SER A 169 2.62 11.26 15.57
N GLY A 170 3.89 11.55 15.28
CA GLY A 170 4.78 10.61 14.60
C GLY A 170 4.95 9.27 15.33
N ARG A 171 4.69 9.24 16.65
CA ARG A 171 4.64 8.00 17.44
C ARG A 171 3.41 7.14 17.11
N VAL A 172 2.25 7.78 16.90
CA VAL A 172 1.01 7.08 16.53
C VAL A 172 1.14 6.47 15.15
N ALA A 173 1.60 7.25 14.16
CA ALA A 173 1.84 6.76 12.81
C ALA A 173 2.81 5.55 12.81
N ALA A 174 3.93 5.67 13.53
CA ALA A 174 4.89 4.56 13.66
C ALA A 174 4.28 3.32 14.33
N ALA A 175 3.47 3.49 15.37
CA ALA A 175 2.82 2.38 16.07
C ALA A 175 1.84 1.63 15.15
N VAL A 176 1.04 2.36 14.37
CA VAL A 176 0.10 1.77 13.40
C VAL A 176 0.84 0.99 12.32
N THR A 177 1.90 1.55 11.74
CA THR A 177 2.70 0.84 10.72
C THR A 177 3.37 -0.41 11.28
N VAL A 178 3.92 -0.35 12.49
CA VAL A 178 4.52 -1.53 13.13
C VAL A 178 3.48 -2.59 13.43
N ALA A 179 2.29 -2.20 13.91
CA ALA A 179 1.18 -3.12 14.14
C ALA A 179 0.72 -3.80 12.85
N PHE A 180 0.63 -3.04 11.74
CA PHE A 180 0.28 -3.60 10.44
C PHE A 180 1.33 -4.61 9.94
N VAL A 181 2.61 -4.23 9.95
CA VAL A 181 3.71 -5.13 9.53
C VAL A 181 3.72 -6.40 10.36
N ALA A 182 3.60 -6.26 11.69
CA ALA A 182 3.58 -7.40 12.60
C ALA A 182 2.35 -8.29 12.36
N GLY A 183 1.18 -7.70 12.10
CA GLY A 183 -0.05 -8.41 11.80
C GLY A 183 0.03 -9.23 10.51
N VAL A 184 0.47 -8.61 9.41
CA VAL A 184 0.65 -9.31 8.13
C VAL A 184 1.73 -10.38 8.24
N ALA A 185 2.86 -10.08 8.89
CA ALA A 185 3.91 -11.06 9.13
C ALA A 185 3.39 -12.24 9.97
N ALA A 186 2.58 -12.00 11.00
CA ALA A 186 1.99 -13.06 11.82
C ALA A 186 1.05 -13.95 11.00
N ILE A 187 0.20 -13.37 10.14
CA ILE A 187 -0.65 -14.13 9.20
C ILE A 187 0.22 -15.01 8.30
N VAL A 188 1.21 -14.44 7.63
CA VAL A 188 2.07 -15.15 6.67
C VAL A 188 2.86 -16.26 7.36
N LEU A 189 3.60 -15.94 8.43
CA LEU A 189 4.50 -16.89 9.09
C LEU A 189 3.71 -18.02 9.77
N THR A 190 2.61 -17.70 10.45
CA THR A 190 1.78 -18.73 11.11
C THR A 190 1.08 -19.60 10.09
N GLY A 191 0.53 -19.00 9.02
CA GLY A 191 -0.13 -19.75 7.95
C GLY A 191 0.81 -20.74 7.26
N LEU A 192 2.02 -20.30 6.90
CA LEU A 192 3.05 -21.17 6.31
C LEU A 192 3.51 -22.25 7.29
N ALA A 193 3.65 -21.94 8.58
CA ALA A 193 4.04 -22.92 9.60
C ALA A 193 2.98 -24.01 9.81
N ARG A 194 1.69 -23.65 9.87
CA ARG A 194 0.57 -24.60 9.99
C ARG A 194 0.46 -25.49 8.75
N LEU A 195 0.59 -24.92 7.55
CA LEU A 195 0.64 -25.69 6.30
C LEU A 195 1.84 -26.67 6.29
N ALA A 196 3.02 -26.23 6.75
CA ALA A 196 4.20 -27.08 6.85
C ALA A 196 4.04 -28.19 7.91
N ALA A 197 3.21 -27.99 8.93
CA ALA A 197 2.83 -29.00 9.90
C ALA A 197 1.78 -30.00 9.38
N GLY A 198 1.31 -29.83 8.14
CA GLY A 198 0.35 -30.73 7.48
C GLY A 198 -1.12 -30.37 7.73
N GLU A 199 -1.41 -29.20 8.30
CA GLU A 199 -2.78 -28.73 8.45
C GLU A 199 -3.36 -28.27 7.11
N ASP A 200 -4.59 -28.69 6.79
CA ASP A 200 -5.31 -28.22 5.61
C ASP A 200 -6.00 -26.89 5.91
N LEU A 201 -5.33 -25.79 5.57
CA LEU A 201 -5.90 -24.44 5.66
C LEU A 201 -6.59 -24.09 4.36
N THR A 202 -7.90 -23.91 4.41
CA THR A 202 -8.68 -23.39 3.29
C THR A 202 -9.30 -22.07 3.68
N ALA A 203 -9.12 -21.06 2.83
CA ALA A 203 -9.87 -19.83 2.97
C ALA A 203 -11.37 -20.16 2.87
N SER A 204 -12.15 -19.55 3.74
CA SER A 204 -13.59 -19.82 3.87
C SER A 204 -14.37 -19.53 2.56
N ALA A 205 -13.76 -18.80 1.63
CA ALA A 205 -14.22 -18.58 0.26
C ALA A 205 -13.39 -19.40 -0.76
N ALA A 206 -13.20 -20.69 -0.54
CA ALA A 206 -12.57 -21.55 -1.53
C ALA A 206 -13.42 -21.57 -2.83
N PRO A 207 -12.79 -21.66 -4.01
CA PRO A 207 -13.46 -21.73 -5.29
C PRO A 207 -14.71 -22.61 -5.33
N ALA A 208 -15.87 -21.99 -5.58
CA ALA A 208 -16.90 -22.69 -6.32
C ALA A 208 -16.38 -22.90 -7.75
N PRO A 209 -16.49 -24.10 -8.34
CA PRO A 209 -16.14 -24.29 -9.74
C PRO A 209 -17.00 -23.36 -10.57
N ALA A 210 -16.38 -22.32 -11.14
CA ALA A 210 -16.99 -21.51 -12.18
C ALA A 210 -16.88 -22.24 -13.51
N ASP A 211 -17.82 -22.03 -14.43
CA ASP A 211 -17.71 -22.56 -15.79
C ASP A 211 -16.36 -22.13 -16.38
N GLU A 212 -15.57 -23.11 -16.80
CA GLU A 212 -14.29 -22.87 -17.47
C GLU A 212 -14.58 -22.18 -18.79
N ALA A 213 -14.49 -20.84 -18.81
CA ALA A 213 -14.45 -20.12 -20.06
C ALA A 213 -13.18 -20.57 -20.82
N GLU A 214 -13.33 -20.99 -22.08
CA GLU A 214 -12.18 -21.30 -22.92
C GLU A 214 -11.44 -20.00 -23.26
N TRP A 215 -10.33 -19.75 -22.58
CA TRP A 215 -9.44 -18.63 -22.87
C TRP A 215 -8.43 -19.03 -23.94
N THR A 216 -8.30 -18.22 -24.97
CA THR A 216 -7.17 -18.34 -25.90
C THR A 216 -5.85 -18.02 -25.16
N SER A 217 -4.74 -18.60 -25.61
CA SER A 217 -3.41 -18.33 -25.04
C SER A 217 -3.03 -16.85 -25.05
N ALA A 218 -3.44 -16.12 -26.10
CA ALA A 218 -3.24 -14.67 -26.20
C ALA A 218 -4.07 -13.91 -25.14
N ALA A 219 -5.34 -14.29 -24.93
CA ALA A 219 -6.18 -13.66 -23.92
C ALA A 219 -5.67 -13.93 -22.50
N LEU A 220 -5.21 -15.16 -22.22
CA LEU A 220 -4.59 -15.52 -20.94
C LEU A 220 -3.29 -14.75 -20.70
N PHE A 221 -2.45 -14.59 -21.73
CA PHE A 221 -1.24 -13.76 -21.63
C PHE A 221 -1.56 -12.30 -21.30
N LEU A 222 -2.53 -11.71 -22.00
CA LEU A 222 -2.97 -10.33 -21.74
C LEU A 222 -3.57 -10.18 -20.33
N LEU A 223 -4.28 -11.19 -19.84
CA LEU A 223 -4.79 -11.22 -18.48
C LEU A 223 -3.65 -11.24 -17.45
N CYS A 224 -2.66 -12.11 -17.64
CA CYS A 224 -1.47 -12.14 -16.79
C CYS A 224 -0.70 -10.82 -16.81
N ALA A 225 -0.56 -10.19 -17.98
CA ALA A 225 0.05 -8.88 -18.11
C ALA A 225 -0.76 -7.79 -17.38
N ARG A 226 -2.09 -7.85 -17.44
CA ARG A 226 -2.99 -6.97 -16.69
C ARG A 226 -2.89 -7.19 -15.18
N ALA A 227 -2.83 -8.45 -14.73
CA ALA A 227 -2.69 -8.81 -13.33
C ALA A 227 -1.33 -8.35 -12.77
N PHE A 228 -0.26 -8.52 -13.57
CA PHE A 228 1.06 -7.97 -13.27
C PHE A 228 1.04 -6.44 -13.17
N ALA A 229 0.40 -5.75 -14.11
CA ALA A 229 0.28 -4.30 -14.09
C ALA A 229 -0.50 -3.81 -12.86
N ALA A 230 -1.59 -4.48 -12.50
CA ALA A 230 -2.39 -4.15 -11.33
C ALA A 230 -1.63 -4.42 -10.01
N GLY A 231 -0.95 -5.56 -9.91
CA GLY A 231 -0.10 -5.90 -8.76
C GLY A 231 1.13 -5.01 -8.60
N SER A 232 1.62 -4.39 -9.68
CA SER A 232 2.76 -3.47 -9.66
C SER A 232 2.51 -2.19 -8.85
N VAL A 233 1.26 -1.92 -8.44
CA VAL A 233 0.96 -0.88 -7.44
C VAL A 233 1.68 -1.14 -6.11
N ALA A 234 2.16 -2.36 -5.84
CA ALA A 234 3.02 -2.67 -4.68
C ALA A 234 4.31 -1.85 -4.62
N VAL A 235 4.74 -1.26 -5.75
CA VAL A 235 5.97 -0.48 -5.87
C VAL A 235 5.78 0.99 -5.44
N THR A 236 4.53 1.45 -5.31
CA THR A 236 4.25 2.83 -4.89
C THR A 236 4.71 3.08 -3.45
N GLY A 237 5.02 4.33 -3.12
CA GLY A 237 5.49 4.75 -1.81
C GLY A 237 7.00 4.77 -1.66
N VAL A 238 7.77 4.07 -2.51
CA VAL A 238 9.24 4.06 -2.44
C VAL A 238 9.82 5.44 -2.77
N GLU A 239 9.16 6.20 -3.65
CA GLU A 239 9.49 7.59 -4.02
C GLU A 239 9.36 8.59 -2.86
N THR A 240 8.63 8.21 -1.80
CA THR A 240 8.57 9.01 -0.56
C THR A 240 9.97 9.16 0.05
N PHE A 241 10.82 8.14 -0.05
CA PHE A 241 12.19 8.20 0.45
C PHE A 241 13.09 9.15 -0.37
N THR A 242 12.97 9.18 -1.71
CA THR A 242 13.75 10.10 -2.56
C THR A 242 13.36 11.55 -2.36
N THR A 243 12.08 11.80 -2.10
CA THR A 243 11.59 13.15 -1.82
C THR A 243 12.07 13.65 -0.45
N ARG A 244 12.19 12.74 0.53
CA ARG A 244 12.43 13.07 1.95
C ARG A 244 13.85 12.79 2.45
N VAL A 245 14.83 12.59 1.56
CA VAL A 245 16.25 12.35 1.92
C VAL A 245 16.82 13.40 2.90
N ARG A 246 16.38 14.66 2.80
CA ARG A 246 16.84 15.76 3.66
C ARG A 246 16.54 15.56 5.15
N PHE A 247 15.54 14.75 5.49
CA PHE A 247 15.17 14.46 6.87
C PHE A 247 16.13 13.45 7.55
N PHE A 248 16.96 12.74 6.79
CA PHE A 248 17.94 11.83 7.37
C PHE A 248 19.15 12.59 7.92
N ARG A 249 19.72 12.08 9.02
CA ARG A 249 21.02 12.54 9.54
C ARG A 249 22.14 12.29 8.51
N PRO A 250 23.13 13.19 8.39
CA PRO A 250 24.35 12.92 7.63
C PRO A 250 25.05 11.64 8.13
N PRO A 251 25.63 10.81 7.25
CA PRO A 251 25.61 10.89 5.79
C PRO A 251 24.24 10.52 5.20
N ARG A 252 23.56 11.50 4.57
CA ARG A 252 22.13 11.40 4.21
C ARG A 252 21.85 10.29 3.20
N GLY A 253 22.62 10.24 2.11
CA GLY A 253 22.42 9.26 1.05
C GLY A 253 22.62 7.81 1.52
N ARG A 254 23.63 7.55 2.37
CA ARG A 254 23.85 6.22 2.95
C ARG A 254 22.72 5.81 3.90
N ASN A 255 22.27 6.72 4.76
CA ASN A 255 21.19 6.46 5.69
C ASN A 255 19.84 6.25 4.99
N ALA A 256 19.55 7.05 3.95
CA ALA A 256 18.36 6.88 3.11
C ALA A 256 18.41 5.58 2.31
N ALA A 257 19.55 5.24 1.70
CA ALA A 257 19.74 3.98 0.98
C ALA A 257 19.53 2.78 1.89
N ALA A 258 20.10 2.79 3.10
CA ALA A 258 19.90 1.72 4.06
C ALA A 258 18.44 1.63 4.54
N ALA A 259 17.72 2.74 4.63
CA ALA A 259 16.29 2.74 4.95
C ALA A 259 15.45 2.13 3.82
N ILE A 260 15.68 2.53 2.57
CA ILE A 260 15.02 1.97 1.39
C ILE A 260 15.27 0.46 1.29
N THR A 261 16.51 0.01 1.51
CA THR A 261 16.81 -1.43 1.47
C THR A 261 16.08 -2.20 2.57
N THR A 262 16.06 -1.71 3.81
CA THR A 262 15.37 -2.39 4.92
C THR A 262 13.86 -2.46 4.69
N VAL A 263 13.24 -1.33 4.32
CA VAL A 263 11.79 -1.26 4.11
C VAL A 263 11.40 -2.01 2.85
N GLY A 264 12.12 -1.80 1.75
CA GLY A 264 11.86 -2.48 0.48
C GLY A 264 11.99 -4.00 0.58
N ALA A 265 13.00 -4.51 1.30
CA ALA A 265 13.13 -5.95 1.53
C ALA A 265 11.95 -6.51 2.35
N ALA A 266 11.51 -5.78 3.39
CA ALA A 266 10.34 -6.16 4.17
C ALA A 266 9.06 -6.16 3.31
N THR A 267 8.83 -5.11 2.51
CA THR A 267 7.70 -4.98 1.59
C THR A 267 7.68 -6.12 0.56
N VAL A 268 8.82 -6.45 -0.05
CA VAL A 268 8.94 -7.59 -1.00
C VAL A 268 8.63 -8.92 -0.30
N ALA A 269 9.18 -9.14 0.90
CA ALA A 269 8.95 -10.37 1.65
C ALA A 269 7.47 -10.53 2.06
N LEU A 270 6.84 -9.47 2.55
CA LEU A 270 5.42 -9.47 2.89
C LEU A 270 4.54 -9.67 1.65
N PHE A 271 4.86 -9.03 0.53
CA PHE A 271 4.14 -9.19 -0.74
C PHE A 271 4.18 -10.65 -1.22
N ILE A 272 5.38 -11.22 -1.38
CA ILE A 272 5.57 -12.61 -1.81
C ILE A 272 4.88 -13.55 -0.83
N GLY A 273 5.10 -13.37 0.48
CA GLY A 273 4.50 -14.19 1.52
C GLY A 273 2.97 -14.17 1.49
N THR A 274 2.37 -13.00 1.25
CA THR A 274 0.92 -12.84 1.12
C THR A 274 0.40 -13.54 -0.14
N VAL A 275 1.04 -13.37 -1.30
CA VAL A 275 0.65 -14.04 -2.56
C VAL A 275 0.78 -15.55 -2.45
N VAL A 276 1.90 -16.05 -1.93
CA VAL A 276 2.15 -17.49 -1.76
C VAL A 276 1.15 -18.09 -0.78
N LEU A 277 0.95 -17.48 0.39
CA LEU A 277 -0.03 -17.98 1.35
C LEU A 277 -1.43 -17.98 0.75
N ALA A 278 -1.84 -16.89 0.08
CA ALA A 278 -3.14 -16.79 -0.59
C ALA A 278 -3.36 -17.88 -1.63
N PHE A 279 -2.35 -18.19 -2.43
CA PHE A 279 -2.40 -19.30 -3.37
C PHE A 279 -2.57 -20.65 -2.66
N LEU A 280 -1.78 -20.92 -1.61
CA LEU A 280 -1.81 -22.18 -0.88
C LEU A 280 -3.15 -22.43 -0.17
N VAL A 281 -3.74 -21.39 0.42
CA VAL A 281 -5.05 -21.49 1.08
C VAL A 281 -6.24 -21.30 0.13
N ARG A 282 -5.98 -21.16 -1.18
CA ARG A 282 -7.00 -20.99 -2.24
C ARG A 282 -7.90 -19.77 -2.01
N ALA A 283 -7.34 -18.64 -1.56
CA ALA A 283 -8.07 -17.39 -1.41
C ALA A 283 -8.40 -16.78 -2.79
N GLN A 284 -9.59 -16.18 -2.91
CA GLN A 284 -10.13 -15.70 -4.20
C GLN A 284 -10.06 -14.17 -4.39
N GLY A 285 -9.76 -13.42 -3.33
CA GLY A 285 -9.96 -11.96 -3.33
C GLY A 285 -11.44 -11.58 -3.17
N PRO A 286 -11.79 -10.28 -3.23
CA PRO A 286 -13.08 -9.79 -2.74
C PRO A 286 -14.33 -10.24 -3.50
N GLU A 287 -14.25 -10.80 -4.71
CA GLU A 287 -15.45 -11.14 -5.50
C GLU A 287 -16.33 -12.25 -4.86
N ALA A 288 -15.77 -13.13 -4.02
CA ALA A 288 -16.52 -14.25 -3.46
C ALA A 288 -17.36 -13.93 -2.22
N ARG A 289 -16.97 -12.93 -1.41
CA ARG A 289 -17.67 -12.55 -0.17
C ARG A 289 -17.67 -11.04 0.15
N GLY A 290 -17.07 -10.22 -0.72
CA GLY A 290 -16.87 -8.78 -0.46
C GLY A 290 -15.75 -8.45 0.53
N TYR A 291 -15.00 -9.46 1.01
CA TYR A 291 -13.93 -9.29 2.01
C TYR A 291 -12.55 -9.04 1.39
N PRO A 292 -11.73 -8.15 1.97
CA PRO A 292 -10.33 -7.98 1.58
C PRO A 292 -9.53 -9.28 1.71
N LEU A 293 -8.52 -9.45 0.86
CA LEU A 293 -7.66 -10.64 0.84
C LEU A 293 -7.04 -10.89 2.21
N LEU A 294 -6.50 -9.87 2.88
CA LEU A 294 -5.91 -10.02 4.22
C LEU A 294 -6.91 -10.52 5.27
N ALA A 295 -8.19 -10.16 5.16
CA ALA A 295 -9.23 -10.66 6.06
C ALA A 295 -9.47 -12.16 5.81
N GLN A 296 -9.51 -12.58 4.54
CA GLN A 296 -9.65 -14.00 4.17
C GLN A 296 -8.47 -14.84 4.67
N LEU A 297 -7.25 -14.32 4.57
CA LEU A 297 -6.06 -15.01 5.08
C LEU A 297 -6.06 -15.07 6.60
N SER A 298 -6.45 -13.99 7.28
CA SER A 298 -6.56 -13.98 8.74
C SER A 298 -7.57 -15.03 9.23
N ASP A 299 -8.73 -15.13 8.58
CA ASP A 299 -9.76 -16.12 8.90
C ASP A 299 -9.27 -17.55 8.65
N ALA A 300 -8.60 -17.80 7.52
CA ALA A 300 -8.01 -19.11 7.21
C ALA A 300 -6.95 -19.53 8.24
N VAL A 301 -6.08 -18.60 8.68
CA VAL A 301 -4.92 -18.90 9.52
C VAL A 301 -5.24 -18.91 11.02
N PHE A 302 -6.18 -18.11 11.50
CA PHE A 302 -6.46 -17.98 12.94
C PHE A 302 -7.89 -18.38 13.32
N GLY A 303 -8.70 -18.80 12.34
CA GLY A 303 -10.14 -18.91 12.49
C GLY A 303 -10.80 -17.54 12.60
N ALA A 304 -12.14 -17.52 12.60
CA ALA A 304 -12.96 -16.32 12.73
C ALA A 304 -12.87 -15.64 14.12
N SER A 305 -11.73 -15.71 14.78
CA SER A 305 -11.48 -15.12 16.10
C SER A 305 -11.40 -13.60 16.00
N PRO A 306 -12.34 -12.86 16.63
CA PRO A 306 -12.31 -11.41 16.64
C PRO A 306 -11.02 -10.85 17.24
N ALA A 307 -10.40 -11.59 18.18
CA ALA A 307 -9.18 -11.16 18.87
C ALA A 307 -7.97 -10.98 17.94
N VAL A 308 -7.95 -11.66 16.78
CA VAL A 308 -6.85 -11.56 15.81
C VAL A 308 -7.26 -10.74 14.58
N LEU A 309 -8.49 -10.91 14.10
CA LEU A 309 -8.99 -10.18 12.94
C LEU A 309 -9.08 -8.67 13.20
N TRP A 310 -9.57 -8.25 14.37
CA TRP A 310 -9.78 -6.83 14.69
C TRP A 310 -8.47 -6.03 14.72
N PRO A 311 -7.42 -6.44 15.47
CA PRO A 311 -6.17 -5.69 15.49
C PRO A 311 -5.54 -5.55 14.09
N VAL A 312 -5.56 -6.61 13.28
CA VAL A 312 -4.95 -6.56 11.95
C VAL A 312 -5.74 -5.67 11.01
N MET A 313 -7.08 -5.82 10.94
CA MET A 313 -7.90 -4.97 10.06
C MET A 313 -7.90 -3.51 10.49
N LEU A 314 -7.89 -3.21 11.80
CA LEU A 314 -7.74 -1.83 12.29
C LEU A 314 -6.38 -1.25 11.95
N ALA A 315 -5.31 -2.05 12.06
CA ALA A 315 -3.97 -1.60 11.64
C ALA A 315 -3.91 -1.38 10.12
N THR A 316 -4.53 -2.25 9.32
CA THR A 316 -4.69 -2.09 7.88
C THR A 316 -5.47 -0.84 7.51
N ALA A 317 -6.56 -0.54 8.22
CA ALA A 317 -7.35 0.66 7.98
C ALA A 317 -6.64 1.96 8.41
N GLY A 318 -5.71 1.86 9.36
CA GLY A 318 -4.99 3.02 9.89
C GLY A 318 -3.70 3.37 9.15
N VAL A 319 -3.13 2.44 8.37
CA VAL A 319 -1.85 2.62 7.67
C VAL A 319 -2.04 3.24 6.28
#